data_AF-A0A177WM35-F1
#
_entry.id   AF-A0A177WM35-F1
#
_cell.length_a   1.000
_cell.length_b   1.000
_cell.length_c   1.000
_cell.angle_alpha   90.00
_cell.angle_beta   90.00
_cell.angle_gamma   90.00
#
_symmetry.space_group_name_H-M   'P 1'
#
loop_
_entity.id
_entity.type
_entity.pdbx_description
1 polymer ?
#
loop_
_entity_poly.entity_id
_entity_poly.type
_entity_poly.pdbx_seq_one_letter_code
_entity_poly.pdbx_strand_id
1 'polypeptide(L)'
;MSLFRPCIDLHDGQVKQIVGASLSDTAPAIMKTNFVSSHSPSYYGSLYKENQLHGAHVIKLGANNDEAAKQALAAWPQGLQIGGGITLDNAETWIDAGADKIIVTSWLFQNAKFDEDRLRLLSEKLGKRSLVVDLSCKTLDDKWVVAMNKWQTPTDLILSESVLENLGSYASEFLVHAADVEGLCQGIDEKLVEALGKWSKIPCTYAGGAKGMILNNR
;
A
#
# COMPACT_ATOMS: atom_id res chain seq x y z
N MET A 1 2.65 -14.75 -14.52
CA MET A 1 4.04 -14.40 -14.18
C MET A 1 3.97 -13.41 -13.02
N SER A 2 4.68 -13.65 -11.91
CA SER A 2 4.75 -12.71 -10.79
C SER A 2 5.77 -11.61 -11.10
N LEU A 3 5.45 -10.37 -10.74
CA LEU A 3 6.34 -9.22 -10.88
C LEU A 3 6.81 -8.75 -9.51
N PHE A 4 8.06 -8.30 -9.43
CA PHE A 4 8.56 -7.62 -8.24
C PHE A 4 8.12 -6.15 -8.27
N ARG A 5 7.53 -5.67 -7.17
CA ARG A 5 7.09 -4.28 -6.98
C ARG A 5 7.72 -3.73 -5.70
N PRO A 6 8.74 -2.86 -5.80
CA PRO A 6 9.40 -2.33 -4.63
C PRO A 6 8.58 -1.22 -3.96
N CYS A 7 8.83 -0.97 -2.67
CA CYS A 7 8.21 0.12 -1.92
C CYS A 7 9.24 1.15 -1.43
N ILE A 8 8.78 2.36 -1.12
CA ILE A 8 9.51 3.40 -0.38
C ILE A 8 8.62 3.85 0.77
N ASP A 9 8.88 3.32 1.96
CA ASP A 9 8.16 3.72 3.17
C ASP A 9 8.82 4.96 3.76
N LEU A 10 8.02 6.01 3.94
CA LEU A 10 8.46 7.30 4.47
C LEU A 10 7.89 7.52 5.86
N HIS A 11 8.76 7.85 6.81
CA HIS A 11 8.36 8.26 8.14
C HIS A 11 9.26 9.39 8.64
N ASP A 12 8.64 10.53 8.97
CA ASP A 12 9.33 11.76 9.37
C ASP A 12 10.36 12.21 8.31
N GLY A 13 9.93 12.17 7.05
CA GLY A 13 10.72 12.62 5.89
C GLY A 13 11.86 11.70 5.47
N GLN A 14 12.03 10.54 6.12
CA GLN A 14 13.12 9.60 5.87
C GLN A 14 12.60 8.26 5.37
N VAL A 15 13.39 7.60 4.52
CA VAL A 15 13.09 6.24 4.05
C VAL A 15 13.41 5.24 5.16
N LYS A 16 12.41 4.51 5.64
CA LYS A 16 12.54 3.56 6.76
C LYS A 16 11.79 2.28 6.49
N GLN A 17 12.36 1.16 6.93
CA GLN A 17 11.62 -0.07 7.10
C GLN A 17 11.19 -0.18 8.56
N ILE A 18 9.88 -0.13 8.81
CA ILE A 18 9.30 -0.19 10.15
C ILE A 18 8.68 -1.58 10.37
N VAL A 19 8.73 -2.07 11.61
CA VAL A 19 7.94 -3.24 12.00
C VAL A 19 6.50 -2.75 12.24
N GLY A 20 5.57 -3.08 11.33
CA GLY A 20 4.22 -2.51 11.29
C GLY A 20 3.48 -2.52 12.64
N ALA A 21 3.60 -3.62 13.40
CA ALA A 21 2.97 -3.77 14.72
C ALA A 21 3.50 -2.82 15.81
N SER A 22 4.64 -2.16 15.60
CA SER A 22 5.26 -1.23 16.57
C SER A 22 4.90 0.24 16.34
N LEU A 23 4.19 0.55 15.25
CA LEU A 23 3.85 1.93 14.91
C LEU A 23 2.76 2.43 15.88
N SER A 24 3.06 3.50 16.62
CA SER A 24 2.14 4.11 17.60
C SER A 24 2.29 5.62 17.62
N ASP A 25 1.18 6.36 17.50
CA ASP A 25 1.20 7.84 17.60
C ASP A 25 1.29 8.30 19.06
N THR A 26 0.79 7.47 19.99
CA THR A 26 0.77 7.78 21.43
C THR A 26 2.03 7.34 22.16
N ALA A 27 2.82 6.46 21.54
CA ALA A 27 4.11 6.01 22.08
C ALA A 27 5.18 5.87 20.97
N PRO A 28 5.66 6.99 20.38
CA PRO A 28 6.64 6.96 19.29
C PRO A 28 7.95 6.25 19.69
N ALA A 29 8.31 6.31 20.97
CA ALA A 29 9.52 5.68 21.53
C ALA A 29 9.51 4.13 21.46
N ILE A 30 8.35 3.50 21.21
CA ILE A 30 8.21 2.04 21.11
C ILE A 30 8.37 1.56 19.66
N MET A 31 8.41 2.49 18.69
CA MET A 31 8.55 2.17 17.28
C MET A 31 9.87 1.44 17.02
N LYS A 32 9.79 0.25 16.43
CA LYS A 32 10.94 -0.53 16.01
C LYS A 32 11.17 -0.34 14.51
N THR A 33 12.37 0.09 14.15
CA THR A 33 12.84 0.13 12.76
C THR A 33 13.74 -1.05 12.50
N ASN A 34 13.46 -1.78 11.43
CA ASN A 34 14.41 -2.77 10.89
C ASN A 34 15.57 -2.05 10.20
N PHE A 35 15.28 -0.93 9.53
CA PHE A 35 16.28 -0.19 8.76
C PHE A 35 15.89 1.29 8.62
N VAL A 36 16.90 2.17 8.64
CA VAL A 36 16.79 3.57 8.24
C VAL A 36 17.82 3.80 7.15
N SER A 37 17.37 4.28 6.00
CA SER A 37 18.23 4.47 4.85
C SER A 37 19.13 5.70 5.00
N SER A 38 20.38 5.58 4.55
CA SER A 38 21.27 6.73 4.32
C SER A 38 21.00 7.44 2.99
N HIS A 39 20.26 6.82 2.07
CA HIS A 39 19.87 7.38 0.78
C HIS A 39 18.53 8.11 0.84
N SER A 40 18.41 9.15 0.00
CA SER A 40 17.19 9.97 -0.13
C SER A 40 16.04 9.20 -0.81
N PRO A 41 14.79 9.67 -0.67
CA PRO A 41 13.66 9.15 -1.44
C PRO A 41 13.89 9.22 -2.97
N SER A 42 14.52 10.30 -3.45
CA SER A 42 14.85 10.48 -4.87
C SER A 42 15.87 9.48 -5.39
N TYR A 43 16.81 9.02 -4.55
CA TYR A 43 17.75 7.96 -4.93
C TYR A 43 17.00 6.68 -5.30
N TYR A 44 16.05 6.25 -4.47
CA TYR A 44 15.23 5.07 -4.75
C TYR A 44 14.30 5.26 -5.95
N GLY A 45 13.70 6.44 -6.10
CA GLY A 45 12.91 6.76 -7.29
C GLY A 45 13.72 6.63 -8.60
N SER A 46 14.95 7.14 -8.63
CA SER A 46 15.87 6.99 -9.75
C SER A 46 16.30 5.53 -9.96
N LEU A 47 16.63 4.82 -8.89
CA LEU A 47 17.01 3.40 -8.95
C LEU A 47 15.89 2.54 -9.56
N TYR A 48 14.63 2.78 -9.15
CA TYR A 48 13.47 2.05 -9.66
C TYR A 48 13.20 2.38 -11.12
N LYS A 49 13.41 3.65 -11.52
CA LYS A 49 13.33 4.09 -12.91
C LYS A 49 14.36 3.42 -13.81
N GLU A 50 15.63 3.40 -13.38
CA GLU A 50 16.72 2.76 -14.12
C GLU A 50 16.44 1.28 -14.40
N ASN A 51 15.73 0.62 -13.47
CA ASN A 51 15.34 -0.78 -13.57
C ASN A 51 13.90 -1.00 -14.09
N GLN A 52 13.20 0.06 -14.50
CA GLN A 52 11.82 0.02 -15.04
C GLN A 52 10.82 -0.74 -14.14
N LEU A 53 10.94 -0.54 -12.82
CA LEU A 53 10.12 -1.24 -11.81
C LEU A 53 8.74 -0.58 -11.65
N HIS A 54 7.90 -0.71 -12.67
CA HIS A 54 6.53 -0.16 -12.66
C HIS A 54 5.66 -0.78 -11.56
N GLY A 55 4.75 0.02 -11.00
CA GLY A 55 3.92 -0.38 -9.85
C GLY A 55 4.66 -0.31 -8.51
N ALA A 56 5.87 0.26 -8.49
CA ALA A 56 6.53 0.67 -7.27
C ALA A 56 5.70 1.74 -6.54
N HIS A 57 5.66 1.68 -5.21
CA HIS A 57 4.80 2.54 -4.41
C HIS A 57 5.55 3.24 -3.29
N VAL A 58 5.21 4.51 -3.08
CA VAL A 58 5.67 5.32 -1.96
C VAL A 58 4.55 5.35 -0.91
N ILE A 59 4.85 5.04 0.35
CA ILE A 59 3.85 5.03 1.43
C ILE A 59 4.26 6.04 2.50
N LYS A 60 3.40 7.03 2.74
CA LYS A 60 3.58 8.01 3.82
C LYS A 60 3.02 7.46 5.12
N LEU A 61 3.91 7.16 6.06
CA LEU A 61 3.58 6.67 7.40
C LEU A 61 3.64 7.85 8.38
N GLY A 62 2.48 8.43 8.67
CA GLY A 62 2.35 9.58 9.57
C GLY A 62 2.63 10.93 8.90
N ALA A 63 2.84 11.96 9.72
CA ALA A 63 3.06 13.33 9.29
C ALA A 63 4.48 13.56 8.72
N ASN A 64 4.73 14.77 8.19
CA ASN A 64 6.04 15.26 7.74
C ASN A 64 6.68 14.49 6.56
N ASN A 65 5.88 13.78 5.76
CA ASN A 65 6.38 12.97 4.66
C ASN A 65 6.19 13.59 3.27
N ASP A 66 5.44 14.69 3.16
CA ASP A 66 4.98 15.19 1.87
C ASP A 66 6.12 15.67 0.96
N GLU A 67 7.11 16.36 1.52
CA GLU A 67 8.28 16.81 0.76
C GLU A 67 9.14 15.63 0.29
N ALA A 68 9.37 14.65 1.18
CA ALA A 68 10.08 13.43 0.85
C ALA A 68 9.37 12.61 -0.24
N ALA A 69 8.03 12.54 -0.19
CA ALA A 69 7.24 11.89 -1.23
C ALA A 69 7.39 12.60 -2.58
N LYS A 70 7.29 13.94 -2.60
CA LYS A 70 7.50 14.74 -3.82
C LYS A 70 8.90 14.54 -4.41
N GLN A 71 9.94 14.41 -3.58
CA GLN A 71 11.29 14.11 -4.05
C GLN A 71 11.38 12.74 -4.76
N ALA A 72 10.70 11.71 -4.26
CA ALA A 72 10.63 10.42 -4.92
C ALA A 72 9.87 10.50 -6.24
N LEU A 73 8.69 11.13 -6.25
CA LEU A 73 7.86 11.29 -7.46
C LEU A 73 8.59 12.09 -8.55
N ALA A 74 9.29 13.16 -8.18
CA ALA A 74 10.05 13.98 -9.12
C ALA A 74 11.22 13.22 -9.78
N ALA A 75 11.79 12.21 -9.11
CA ALA A 75 12.84 11.38 -9.69
C ALA A 75 12.32 10.49 -10.84
N TRP A 76 11.05 10.07 -10.76
CA TRP A 76 10.37 9.32 -11.81
C TRP A 76 8.90 9.73 -11.98
N PRO A 77 8.65 10.84 -12.69
CA PRO A 77 7.29 11.32 -12.95
C PRO A 77 6.47 10.25 -13.67
N GLN A 78 5.25 9.99 -13.19
CA GLN A 78 4.33 8.95 -13.64
C GLN A 78 4.93 7.53 -13.58
N GLY A 79 5.91 7.31 -12.71
CA GLY A 79 6.53 5.99 -12.51
C GLY A 79 6.18 5.33 -11.18
N LEU A 80 5.79 6.13 -10.17
CA LEU A 80 5.56 5.69 -8.81
C LEU A 80 4.11 5.94 -8.39
N GLN A 81 3.55 4.99 -7.64
CA GLN A 81 2.27 5.15 -6.96
C GLN A 81 2.50 5.81 -5.59
N ILE A 82 1.49 6.47 -5.02
CA ILE A 82 1.59 7.15 -3.72
C ILE A 82 0.40 6.87 -2.82
N GLY A 83 0.67 6.50 -1.57
CA GLY A 83 -0.32 6.28 -0.52
C GLY A 83 0.01 6.96 0.80
N GLY A 84 -0.94 6.89 1.74
CA GLY A 84 -0.82 7.46 3.08
C GLY A 84 -1.45 8.84 3.23
N GLY A 85 -2.58 8.90 3.93
CA GLY A 85 -3.31 10.16 4.16
C GLY A 85 -3.96 10.75 2.90
N ILE A 86 -4.25 9.92 1.89
CA ILE A 86 -4.97 10.33 0.69
C ILE A 86 -6.44 10.58 1.01
N THR A 87 -6.96 11.71 0.52
CA THR A 87 -8.37 12.11 0.60
C THR A 87 -8.84 12.60 -0.77
N LEU A 88 -10.16 12.78 -0.94
CA LEU A 88 -10.71 13.40 -2.15
C LEU A 88 -10.10 14.78 -2.46
N ASP A 89 -9.81 15.54 -1.40
CA ASP A 89 -9.34 16.93 -1.51
C ASP A 89 -7.88 17.03 -1.94
N ASN A 90 -7.05 16.05 -1.60
CA ASN A 90 -5.61 16.10 -1.87
C ASN A 90 -5.14 15.16 -3.00
N ALA A 91 -5.97 14.22 -3.45
CA ALA A 91 -5.54 13.19 -4.38
C ALA A 91 -5.07 13.75 -5.74
N GLU A 92 -5.73 14.79 -6.24
CA GLU A 92 -5.36 15.45 -7.51
C GLU A 92 -4.00 16.14 -7.40
N THR A 93 -3.69 16.76 -6.26
CA THR A 93 -2.38 17.38 -6.01
C THR A 93 -1.24 16.36 -6.09
N TRP A 94 -1.48 15.10 -5.74
CA TRP A 94 -0.48 14.03 -5.85
C TRP A 94 -0.28 13.55 -7.28
N ILE A 95 -1.34 13.52 -8.09
CA ILE A 95 -1.23 13.28 -9.54
C ILE A 95 -0.43 14.42 -10.20
N ASP A 96 -0.75 15.68 -9.88
CA ASP A 96 -0.03 16.85 -10.38
C ASP A 96 1.44 16.87 -9.95
N ALA A 97 1.75 16.30 -8.78
CA ALA A 97 3.12 16.13 -8.28
C ALA A 97 3.89 14.99 -8.98
N GLY A 98 3.28 14.28 -9.94
CA GLY A 98 3.91 13.26 -10.76
C GLY A 98 3.67 11.83 -10.31
N ALA A 99 2.64 11.55 -9.49
CA ALA A 99 2.25 10.17 -9.21
C ALA A 99 1.62 9.51 -10.44
N ASP A 100 1.95 8.23 -10.66
CA ASP A 100 1.27 7.38 -11.65
C ASP A 100 -0.17 7.07 -11.18
N LYS A 101 -0.29 6.64 -9.91
CA LYS A 101 -1.57 6.30 -9.29
C LYS A 101 -1.61 6.70 -7.83
N ILE A 102 -2.82 6.91 -7.35
CA ILE A 102 -3.14 7.19 -5.97
C ILE A 102 -3.59 5.90 -5.27
N ILE A 103 -2.97 5.62 -4.13
CA ILE A 103 -3.29 4.50 -3.26
C ILE A 103 -4.15 5.03 -2.11
N VAL A 104 -5.42 4.63 -2.09
CA VAL A 104 -6.35 5.01 -1.02
C VAL A 104 -6.45 3.88 0.00
N THR A 105 -6.35 4.24 1.28
CA THR A 105 -6.28 3.31 2.43
C THR A 105 -7.45 3.56 3.40
N SER A 106 -7.17 4.08 4.60
CA SER A 106 -8.12 4.27 5.69
C SER A 106 -9.22 5.30 5.41
N TRP A 107 -9.06 6.18 4.41
CA TRP A 107 -10.07 7.17 4.06
C TRP A 107 -11.37 6.54 3.53
N LEU A 108 -11.31 5.30 3.03
CA LEU A 108 -12.49 4.52 2.62
C LEU A 108 -13.32 3.99 3.79
N PHE A 109 -12.87 4.17 5.03
CA PHE A 109 -13.53 3.62 6.20
C PHE A 109 -13.91 4.73 7.19
N GLN A 110 -15.20 4.80 7.52
CA GLN A 110 -15.72 5.68 8.56
C GLN A 110 -16.24 4.85 9.72
N ASN A 111 -15.72 5.06 10.93
CA ASN A 111 -16.09 4.27 12.12
C ASN A 111 -15.97 2.75 11.88
N ALA A 112 -14.89 2.33 11.22
CA ALA A 112 -14.63 0.95 10.82
C ALA A 112 -15.68 0.34 9.87
N LYS A 113 -16.45 1.17 9.17
CA LYS A 113 -17.37 0.74 8.11
C LYS A 113 -16.90 1.19 6.75
N PHE A 114 -16.93 0.29 5.78
CA PHE A 114 -16.59 0.61 4.39
C PHE A 114 -17.61 1.60 3.81
N ASP A 115 -17.10 2.66 3.19
CA ASP A 115 -17.87 3.72 2.55
C ASP A 115 -17.61 3.68 1.04
N GLU A 116 -18.50 3.00 0.30
CA GLU A 116 -18.39 2.84 -1.15
C GLU A 116 -18.52 4.17 -1.88
N ASP A 117 -19.33 5.11 -1.36
CA ASP A 117 -19.54 6.42 -1.98
C ASP A 117 -18.22 7.19 -2.08
N ARG A 118 -17.36 7.08 -1.06
CA ARG A 118 -16.01 7.68 -1.09
C ARG A 118 -15.14 7.12 -2.21
N LEU A 119 -15.14 5.81 -2.40
CA LEU A 119 -14.40 5.18 -3.49
C LEU A 119 -14.94 5.60 -4.86
N ARG A 120 -16.27 5.64 -5.00
CA ARG A 120 -16.95 6.12 -6.22
C ARG A 120 -16.55 7.55 -6.54
N LEU A 121 -16.61 8.47 -5.57
CA LEU A 121 -16.25 9.88 -5.75
C LEU A 121 -14.79 10.06 -6.17
N LEU A 122 -13.85 9.30 -5.59
CA LEU A 122 -12.46 9.30 -6.05
C LEU A 122 -12.33 8.80 -7.48
N SER A 123 -13.04 7.72 -7.84
CA SER A 123 -13.01 7.15 -9.20
C SER A 123 -13.61 8.10 -10.23
N GLU A 124 -14.67 8.83 -9.88
CA GLU A 124 -15.27 9.86 -10.72
C GLU A 124 -14.33 11.05 -10.91
N LYS A 125 -13.64 11.49 -9.85
CA LYS A 125 -12.72 12.64 -9.88
C LYS A 125 -11.43 12.37 -10.65
N LEU A 126 -10.76 11.24 -10.40
CA LEU A 126 -9.42 10.95 -10.93
C LEU A 126 -9.43 9.98 -12.12
N GLY A 127 -10.55 9.28 -12.32
CA GLY A 127 -10.66 8.14 -13.22
C GLY A 127 -10.10 6.86 -12.58
N LYS A 128 -10.82 5.75 -12.81
CA LYS A 128 -10.46 4.40 -12.33
C LYS A 128 -8.99 4.01 -12.57
N ARG A 129 -8.41 4.40 -13.70
CA ARG A 129 -7.03 4.04 -14.10
C ARG A 129 -5.96 4.61 -13.16
N SER A 130 -6.29 5.67 -12.45
CA SER A 130 -5.39 6.38 -11.53
C SER A 130 -5.51 5.90 -10.09
N LEU A 131 -6.34 4.89 -9.82
CA LEU A 131 -6.65 4.42 -8.47
C LEU A 131 -6.14 3.01 -8.18
N VAL A 132 -5.59 2.88 -6.98
CA VAL A 132 -5.25 1.63 -6.29
C VAL A 132 -5.97 1.60 -4.94
N VAL A 133 -6.63 0.50 -4.62
CA VAL A 133 -7.23 0.32 -3.28
C VAL A 133 -6.32 -0.56 -2.44
N ASP A 134 -5.89 -0.02 -1.29
CA ASP A 134 -5.10 -0.74 -0.31
C ASP A 134 -6.02 -1.44 0.70
N LEU A 135 -6.00 -2.76 0.66
CA LEU A 135 -6.76 -3.64 1.54
C LEU A 135 -5.80 -4.32 2.50
N SER A 136 -5.54 -3.57 3.54
CA SER A 136 -4.84 -4.00 4.72
C SER A 136 -5.72 -5.02 5.48
N CYS A 137 -5.33 -6.31 5.57
CA CYS A 137 -6.12 -7.36 6.25
C CYS A 137 -5.40 -8.16 7.35
N LYS A 138 -6.22 -8.76 8.23
CA LYS A 138 -5.84 -9.69 9.32
C LYS A 138 -6.71 -10.95 9.30
N THR A 139 -6.17 -12.05 9.79
CA THR A 139 -6.93 -13.29 9.96
C THR A 139 -7.73 -13.23 11.26
N LEU A 140 -9.07 -13.34 11.15
CA LEU A 140 -9.98 -13.46 12.28
C LEU A 140 -11.01 -14.55 11.97
N ASP A 141 -11.09 -15.56 12.82
CA ASP A 141 -12.03 -16.68 12.68
C ASP A 141 -12.01 -17.31 11.27
N ASP A 142 -10.81 -17.63 10.78
CA ASP A 142 -10.53 -18.20 9.44
C ASP A 142 -10.95 -17.30 8.26
N LYS A 143 -11.12 -15.99 8.48
CA LYS A 143 -11.44 -15.00 7.45
C LYS A 143 -10.40 -13.89 7.42
N TRP A 144 -10.14 -13.33 6.23
CA TRP A 144 -9.32 -12.13 6.09
C TRP A 144 -10.20 -10.88 6.22
N VAL A 145 -10.16 -10.25 7.39
CA VAL A 145 -10.91 -9.04 7.71
C VAL A 145 -10.01 -7.83 7.47
N VAL A 146 -10.51 -6.84 6.74
CA VAL A 146 -9.79 -5.58 6.54
C VAL A 146 -9.67 -4.88 7.89
N ALA A 147 -8.50 -4.31 8.17
CA ALA A 147 -8.20 -3.62 9.41
C ALA A 147 -7.58 -2.25 9.12
N MET A 148 -7.94 -1.28 9.93
CA MET A 148 -7.46 0.10 9.85
C MET A 148 -6.73 0.51 11.14
N ASN A 149 -6.26 1.76 11.20
CA ASN A 149 -5.55 2.33 12.34
C ASN A 149 -4.37 1.47 12.77
N LYS A 150 -3.43 1.22 11.84
CA LYS A 150 -2.23 0.41 12.11
C LYS A 150 -2.58 -0.98 12.62
N TRP A 151 -3.59 -1.58 11.98
CA TRP A 151 -4.02 -2.96 12.25
C TRP A 151 -4.77 -3.17 13.56
N GLN A 152 -5.12 -2.11 14.29
CA GLN A 152 -5.74 -2.21 15.61
C GLN A 152 -7.26 -2.31 15.55
N THR A 153 -7.89 -1.88 14.46
CA THR A 153 -9.35 -1.81 14.32
C THR A 153 -9.82 -2.63 13.13
N PRO A 154 -10.36 -3.86 13.35
CA PRO A 154 -11.06 -4.60 12.29
C PRO A 154 -12.25 -3.81 11.78
N THR A 155 -12.52 -3.89 10.47
CA THR A 155 -13.67 -3.26 9.81
C THR A 155 -14.76 -4.28 9.51
N ASP A 156 -15.88 -3.83 8.96
CA ASP A 156 -16.95 -4.70 8.46
C ASP A 156 -16.67 -5.34 7.09
N LEU A 157 -15.53 -5.02 6.47
CA LEU A 157 -15.18 -5.51 5.14
C LEU A 157 -14.33 -6.78 5.22
N ILE A 158 -14.88 -7.88 4.73
CA ILE A 158 -14.21 -9.19 4.67
C ILE A 158 -13.78 -9.44 3.22
N LEU A 159 -12.51 -9.78 3.01
CA LEU A 159 -12.01 -10.11 1.68
C LEU A 159 -12.71 -11.35 1.11
N SER A 160 -13.21 -11.20 -0.11
CA SER A 160 -13.88 -12.25 -0.87
C SER A 160 -13.86 -11.87 -2.36
N GLU A 161 -14.22 -12.82 -3.24
CA GLU A 161 -14.30 -12.58 -4.68
C GLU A 161 -15.25 -11.43 -5.03
N SER A 162 -16.45 -11.42 -4.46
CA SER A 162 -17.47 -10.39 -4.73
C SER A 162 -17.03 -9.00 -4.26
N VAL A 163 -16.32 -8.92 -3.12
CA VAL A 163 -15.75 -7.65 -2.64
C VAL A 163 -14.70 -7.14 -3.63
N LEU A 164 -13.75 -7.98 -4.06
CA LEU A 164 -12.73 -7.55 -5.02
C LEU A 164 -13.33 -7.20 -6.40
N GLU A 165 -14.38 -7.90 -6.83
CA GLU A 165 -15.08 -7.58 -8.06
C GLU A 165 -15.78 -6.21 -7.98
N ASN A 166 -16.48 -5.93 -6.86
CA ASN A 166 -17.13 -4.64 -6.65
C ASN A 166 -16.10 -3.49 -6.61
N LEU A 167 -15.09 -3.59 -5.75
CA LEU A 167 -14.04 -2.57 -5.64
C LEU A 167 -13.29 -2.38 -6.97
N GLY A 168 -13.08 -3.48 -7.71
CA GLY A 168 -12.43 -3.48 -9.01
C GLY A 168 -13.24 -2.78 -10.09
N SER A 169 -14.49 -2.41 -9.85
CA SER A 169 -15.28 -1.55 -10.74
C SER A 169 -14.81 -0.08 -10.67
N TYR A 170 -14.24 0.35 -9.54
CA TYR A 170 -13.81 1.73 -9.27
C TYR A 170 -12.30 1.94 -9.30
N ALA A 171 -11.51 0.88 -9.10
CA ALA A 171 -10.04 0.94 -9.09
C ALA A 171 -9.41 0.10 -10.19
N SER A 172 -8.16 0.42 -10.54
CA SER A 172 -7.40 -0.32 -11.55
C SER A 172 -6.44 -1.35 -10.97
N GLU A 173 -6.10 -1.24 -9.69
CA GLU A 173 -5.23 -2.20 -9.00
C GLU A 173 -5.63 -2.36 -7.52
N PHE A 174 -5.19 -3.48 -6.94
CA PHE A 174 -5.20 -3.69 -5.49
C PHE A 174 -3.78 -3.75 -4.94
N LEU A 175 -3.64 -3.28 -3.70
CA LEU A 175 -2.50 -3.52 -2.84
C LEU A 175 -3.02 -4.21 -1.57
N VAL A 176 -2.64 -5.45 -1.32
CA VAL A 176 -3.14 -6.22 -0.17
C VAL A 176 -2.00 -6.44 0.80
N HIS A 177 -2.10 -5.80 1.96
CA HIS A 177 -1.15 -5.97 3.06
C HIS A 177 -1.64 -7.08 4.01
N ALA A 178 -0.81 -8.09 4.24
CA ALA A 178 -1.08 -9.14 5.22
C ALA A 178 -0.41 -8.80 6.56
N ALA A 179 -1.16 -8.18 7.46
CA ALA A 179 -0.63 -7.61 8.71
C ALA A 179 -0.01 -8.66 9.65
N ASP A 180 -0.56 -9.88 9.64
CA ASP A 180 -0.12 -10.95 10.54
C ASP A 180 1.33 -11.39 10.27
N VAL A 181 1.83 -11.13 9.06
CA VAL A 181 3.20 -11.49 8.64
C VAL A 181 4.05 -10.28 8.23
N GLU A 182 3.51 -9.06 8.30
CA GLU A 182 4.17 -7.83 7.87
C GLU A 182 5.37 -7.47 8.75
N GLY A 183 6.53 -7.22 8.13
CA GLY A 183 7.75 -6.85 8.85
C GLY A 183 8.40 -7.95 9.68
N LEU A 184 7.79 -9.15 9.76
CA LEU A 184 8.32 -10.29 10.51
C LEU A 184 9.34 -11.11 9.73
N CYS A 185 9.36 -11.00 8.39
CA CYS A 185 10.24 -11.78 7.51
C CYS A 185 10.16 -13.30 7.75
N GLN A 186 8.98 -13.82 8.10
CA GLN A 186 8.77 -15.24 8.41
C GLN A 186 8.20 -16.06 7.26
N GLY A 187 7.67 -15.43 6.20
CA GLY A 187 7.02 -16.07 5.05
C GLY A 187 5.76 -15.32 4.65
N ILE A 188 5.25 -15.60 3.45
CA ILE A 188 3.98 -15.03 2.95
C ILE A 188 2.79 -15.84 3.49
N ASP A 189 1.60 -15.23 3.53
CA ASP A 189 0.34 -15.97 3.68
C ASP A 189 -0.01 -16.61 2.33
N GLU A 190 0.40 -17.87 2.14
CA GLU A 190 0.19 -18.60 0.88
C GLU A 190 -1.30 -18.79 0.55
N LYS A 191 -2.16 -18.98 1.56
CA LYS A 191 -3.61 -19.16 1.36
C LYS A 191 -4.24 -17.88 0.85
N LEU A 192 -3.84 -16.74 1.42
CA LEU A 192 -4.30 -15.43 0.96
C LEU A 192 -3.82 -15.17 -0.46
N VAL A 193 -2.55 -15.41 -0.77
CA VAL A 193 -2.00 -15.23 -2.12
C VAL A 193 -2.73 -16.09 -3.15
N GLU A 194 -3.00 -17.36 -2.83
CA GLU A 194 -3.78 -18.24 -3.72
C GLU A 194 -5.22 -17.73 -3.91
N ALA A 195 -5.87 -17.27 -2.84
CA ALA A 195 -7.21 -16.70 -2.91
C ALA A 195 -7.24 -15.43 -3.78
N LEU A 196 -6.31 -14.49 -3.56
CA LEU A 196 -6.18 -13.26 -4.36
C LEU A 196 -5.96 -13.57 -5.84
N GLY A 197 -5.15 -14.57 -6.16
CA GLY A 197 -4.90 -15.00 -7.55
C GLY A 197 -6.13 -15.56 -8.25
N LYS A 198 -7.10 -16.10 -7.50
CA LYS A 198 -8.39 -16.58 -8.03
C LYS A 198 -9.43 -15.47 -8.12
N TRP A 199 -9.52 -14.67 -7.06
CA TRP A 199 -10.56 -13.67 -6.85
C TRP A 199 -10.35 -12.39 -7.65
N SER A 200 -9.12 -11.90 -7.73
CA SER A 200 -8.84 -10.60 -8.33
C SER A 200 -8.86 -10.66 -9.86
N LYS A 201 -9.68 -9.81 -10.49
CA LYS A 201 -9.76 -9.69 -11.96
C LYS A 201 -8.91 -8.53 -12.52
N ILE A 202 -8.28 -7.76 -11.64
CA ILE A 202 -7.37 -6.65 -11.95
C ILE A 202 -6.01 -6.92 -11.28
N PRO A 203 -4.92 -6.23 -11.64
CA PRO A 203 -3.63 -6.43 -10.99
C PRO A 203 -3.72 -6.30 -9.47
N CYS A 204 -3.18 -7.29 -8.76
CA CYS A 204 -3.18 -7.34 -7.30
C CYS A 204 -1.74 -7.53 -6.81
N THR A 205 -1.27 -6.56 -6.03
CA THR A 205 0.04 -6.61 -5.38
C THR A 205 -0.15 -7.13 -3.96
N TYR A 206 0.57 -8.18 -3.60
CA TYR A 206 0.62 -8.65 -2.22
C TYR A 206 1.84 -8.07 -1.52
N ALA A 207 1.67 -7.59 -0.29
CA ALA A 207 2.72 -7.04 0.56
C ALA A 207 2.65 -7.67 1.97
N GLY A 208 3.76 -8.24 2.44
CA GLY A 208 3.85 -8.81 3.79
C GLY A 208 4.66 -10.10 3.87
N GLY A 209 5.68 -10.13 4.73
CA GLY A 209 6.37 -11.37 5.11
C GLY A 209 7.36 -11.96 4.10
N ALA A 210 7.54 -11.34 2.93
CA ALA A 210 8.58 -11.74 1.98
C ALA A 210 9.97 -11.62 2.62
N LYS A 211 10.76 -12.71 2.59
CA LYS A 211 12.05 -12.82 3.31
C LYS A 211 13.25 -13.21 2.44
N GLY A 212 13.03 -13.55 1.18
CA GLY A 212 14.09 -13.95 0.26
C GLY A 212 13.55 -14.61 -1.00
N MET A 213 14.38 -14.68 -2.03
CA MET A 213 14.10 -15.47 -3.23
C MET A 213 14.55 -16.91 -3.02
N ILE A 214 13.67 -17.88 -3.27
CA ILE A 214 14.11 -19.24 -3.56
C ILE A 214 14.53 -19.25 -5.03
N LEU A 215 15.83 -19.08 -5.28
CA LEU A 215 16.40 -19.32 -6.60
C LEU A 215 16.35 -20.83 -6.85
N ASN A 216 15.24 -21.31 -7.42
CA ASN A 216 15.23 -22.62 -8.02
C ASN A 216 16.09 -22.54 -9.28
N ASN A 217 17.34 -23.02 -9.19
CA ASN A 217 18.18 -23.30 -10.35
C ASN A 217 17.41 -24.28 -11.25
N ARG A 218 16.73 -23.76 -12.28
CA ARG A 218 16.27 -24.52 -13.43
C ARG A 218 17.10 -24.11 -14.64
#